data_AF-A0A4Q4D030-F1
#
_entry.id   AF-A0A4Q4D030-F1
#
_cell.length_a   1.000
_cell.length_b   1.000
_cell.length_c   1.000
_cell.angle_alpha   90.00
_cell.angle_beta   90.00
_cell.angle_gamma   90.00
#
_symmetry.space_group_name_H-M   'P 1'
#
loop_
_entity.id
_entity.type
_entity.pdbx_description
1 polymer ?
#
loop_
_entity_poly.entity_id
_entity_poly.type
_entity_poly.pdbx_seq_one_letter_code
_entity_poly.pdbx_strand_id
1 'polypeptide(L)' 'MNRRRIIASGAAGIAGASALAAPNLAAAQPRIRWRCPNSFPKTLDTLYGAAEIIARRVREMSDGAFEITVSGPGEIV' A
#
# COMPACT_ATOMS: atom_id res chain seq x y z
N MET A 1 -7.01 49.35 9.78
CA MET A 1 -6.74 48.54 8.57
C MET A 1 -7.78 47.42 8.43
N ASN A 2 -8.52 47.43 7.33
CA ASN A 2 -9.69 46.57 7.07
C ASN A 2 -9.29 45.14 6.67
N ARG A 3 -9.20 44.23 7.65
CA ARG A 3 -8.89 42.81 7.45
C ARG A 3 -9.90 42.07 6.55
N ARG A 4 -11.14 42.57 6.45
CA ARG A 4 -12.22 41.98 5.64
C ARG A 4 -12.16 42.33 4.15
N ARG A 5 -11.38 43.35 3.75
CA ARG A 5 -11.26 43.75 2.34
C ARG A 5 -10.36 42.79 1.53
N ILE A 6 -9.40 42.14 2.20
CA ILE A 6 -8.45 41.19 1.58
C ILE A 6 -9.15 39.92 1.09
N ILE A 7 -10.19 39.46 1.81
CA ILE A 7 -10.97 38.27 1.44
C ILE A 7 -11.88 38.56 0.24
N ALA A 8 -12.42 39.78 0.13
CA ALA A 8 -13.29 40.18 -0.98
C ALA A 8 -12.53 40.45 -2.29
N SER A 9 -11.25 40.83 -2.22
CA SER A 9 -10.38 41.04 -3.40
C SER A 9 -9.72 39.76 -3.93
N GLY A 10 -9.86 38.61 -3.25
CA GLY A 10 -9.27 37.33 -3.67
C GLY A 10 -10.10 36.53 -4.69
N ALA A 11 -11.35 36.92 -4.96
CA ALA A 11 -12.24 36.19 -5.86
C ALA A 11 -11.98 36.43 -7.37
N ALA A 12 -11.02 37.29 -7.72
CA ALA A 12 -10.67 37.61 -9.11
C ALA A 12 -9.25 37.16 -9.52
N GLY A 13 -8.61 36.27 -8.75
CA GLY A 13 -7.21 35.87 -8.97
C GLY A 13 -6.85 34.39 -8.73
N ILE A 14 -7.82 33.49 -8.50
CA ILE A 14 -7.54 32.04 -8.34
C ILE A 14 -7.90 31.31 -9.63
N ALA A 15 -7.29 31.75 -10.74
CA ALA A 15 -7.21 30.95 -11.97
C ALA A 15 -5.90 30.14 -12.04
N GLY A 16 -5.13 29.99 -10.95
CA GLY A 16 -3.79 29.42 -11.08
C GLY A 16 -3.05 28.89 -9.85
N ALA A 17 -3.68 28.67 -8.68
CA ALA A 17 -2.90 28.23 -7.50
C ALA A 17 -3.63 27.31 -6.49
N SER A 18 -4.76 26.70 -6.86
CA SER A 18 -5.41 25.67 -6.03
C SER A 18 -5.51 24.30 -6.69
N ALA A 19 -4.76 24.07 -7.78
CA ALA A 19 -4.08 22.79 -7.94
C ALA A 19 -2.89 22.76 -6.97
N LEU A 20 -3.17 22.98 -5.67
CA LEU A 20 -2.37 22.33 -4.65
C LEU A 20 -2.40 20.88 -5.08
N ALA A 21 -1.26 20.38 -5.54
CA ALA A 21 -1.01 18.97 -5.62
C ALA A 21 -1.22 18.45 -4.20
N ALA A 22 -2.48 18.21 -3.82
CA ALA A 22 -2.79 17.18 -2.87
C ALA A 22 -2.12 15.98 -3.51
N PRO A 23 -1.00 15.46 -2.95
CA PRO A 23 -0.53 14.18 -3.42
C PRO A 23 -1.75 13.30 -3.31
N ASN A 24 -2.15 12.71 -4.44
CA ASN A 24 -3.19 11.71 -4.44
C ASN A 24 -2.66 10.61 -3.53
N LEU A 25 -2.97 10.68 -2.23
CA LEU A 25 -2.62 9.69 -1.23
C LEU A 25 -3.35 8.37 -1.52
N ALA A 26 -4.31 8.39 -2.45
CA ALA A 26 -4.91 7.25 -3.12
C ALA A 26 -4.24 6.94 -4.47
N ALA A 27 -2.94 7.25 -4.64
CA ALA A 27 -2.13 6.55 -5.61
C ALA A 27 -2.25 5.05 -5.26
N ALA A 28 -2.97 4.31 -6.11
CA ALA A 28 -3.20 2.88 -5.95
C ALA A 28 -1.91 2.22 -5.46
N GLN A 29 -1.93 1.57 -4.29
CA GLN A 29 -0.75 0.89 -3.80
C GLN A 29 -0.24 -0.02 -4.93
N PRO A 30 1.04 0.08 -5.31
CA PRO A 30 1.56 -0.72 -6.41
C PRO A 30 1.30 -2.19 -6.09
N ARG A 31 0.79 -2.94 -7.08
CA ARG A 31 0.54 -4.36 -6.88
C ARG A 31 1.87 -5.08 -6.80
N ILE A 32 2.20 -5.62 -5.63
CA ILE A 32 3.45 -6.32 -5.36
C ILE A 32 3.14 -7.82 -5.28
N ARG A 33 3.96 -8.62 -5.96
CA ARG A 33 3.90 -10.09 -5.88
C ARG A 33 5.26 -10.64 -5.51
N TRP A 34 5.36 -11.23 -4.33
CA TRP A 34 6.57 -11.91 -3.88
C TRP A 34 6.38 -13.41 -3.84
N ARG A 35 7.48 -14.13 -4.09
CA ARG A 35 7.59 -15.56 -3.83
C ARG A 35 8.49 -15.76 -2.62
N CYS A 36 8.02 -16.50 -1.64
CA CYS A 36 8.72 -16.81 -0.40
C CYS A 36 9.13 -18.30 -0.43
N PRO A 37 10.37 -18.63 -0.81
CA PRO A 37 10.91 -19.97 -0.63
C PRO A 37 11.10 -20.23 0.87
N ASN A 38 10.35 -21.19 1.41
CA ASN A 38 10.44 -21.61 2.79
C ASN A 38 11.33 -22.85 2.93
N SER A 39 12.13 -22.93 3.99
CA SER A 39 12.99 -24.07 4.29
C SER A 39 12.30 -25.18 5.10
N PHE A 40 11.08 -24.94 5.59
CA PHE A 40 10.32 -25.93 6.37
C PHE A 40 9.34 -26.71 5.48
N PRO A 41 9.15 -28.02 5.71
CA PRO A 41 8.19 -28.82 4.95
C PRO A 41 6.75 -28.36 5.20
N LYS A 42 5.87 -28.48 4.18
CA LYS A 42 4.45 -28.10 4.26
C LYS A 42 3.67 -28.81 5.37
N THR A 43 4.11 -30.00 5.77
CA THR A 43 3.50 -30.79 6.84
C THR A 43 3.78 -30.22 8.23
N LEU A 44 4.80 -29.36 8.38
CA LEU A 44 5.12 -28.71 9.65
C LEU A 44 4.33 -27.41 9.80
N ASP A 45 3.11 -27.55 10.30
CA ASP A 45 2.14 -26.47 10.50
C ASP A 45 2.68 -25.27 11.29
N THR A 46 3.54 -25.51 12.28
CA THR A 46 4.02 -24.46 13.18
C THR A 46 4.92 -23.46 12.46
N LEU A 47 5.89 -23.93 11.66
CA LEU A 47 6.85 -23.05 10.97
C LEU A 47 6.42 -22.73 9.54
N TYR A 48 5.83 -23.69 8.82
CA TYR A 48 5.29 -23.43 7.49
C TYR A 48 4.02 -22.58 7.58
N GLY A 49 3.11 -22.91 8.50
CA GLY A 49 1.90 -22.14 8.72
C GLY A 49 2.16 -20.73 9.26
N ALA A 50 3.25 -20.50 10.01
CA ALA A 50 3.66 -19.14 10.39
C ALA A 50 3.92 -18.26 9.15
N ALA A 51 4.60 -18.78 8.13
CA ALA A 51 4.82 -18.06 6.89
C ALA A 51 3.50 -17.79 6.13
N GLU A 52 2.56 -18.74 6.13
CA GLU A 52 1.23 -18.55 5.54
C GLU A 52 0.38 -17.50 6.27
N ILE A 53 0.47 -17.46 7.61
CA ILE A 53 -0.19 -16.45 8.43
C ILE A 53 0.34 -15.05 8.07
N ILE A 54 1.67 -14.90 7.94
CA ILE A 54 2.28 -13.63 7.51
C ILE A 54 1.80 -13.24 6.12
N ALA A 55 1.84 -14.15 5.15
CA ALA A 55 1.40 -13.89 3.78
C ALA A 55 -0.06 -13.42 3.72
N ARG A 56 -0.95 -14.09 4.47
CA ARG A 56 -2.36 -13.70 4.60
C ARG A 56 -2.50 -12.33 5.26
N ARG A 57 -1.77 -12.07 6.33
CA ARG A 57 -1.87 -10.80 7.06
C ARG A 57 -1.39 -9.61 6.21
N VAL A 58 -0.31 -9.79 5.46
CA VAL A 58 0.17 -8.78 4.50
C VAL A 58 -0.87 -8.49 3.42
N ARG A 59 -1.53 -9.53 2.89
CA ARG A 59 -2.62 -9.38 1.93
C ARG A 59 -3.79 -8.59 2.52
N GLU A 60 -4.23 -8.92 3.73
CA GLU A 60 -5.31 -8.20 4.42
C GLU A 60 -4.96 -6.73 4.69
N MET A 61 -3.74 -6.46 5.15
CA MET A 61 -3.28 -5.10 5.47
C MET A 61 -3.08 -4.21 4.24
N SER A 62 -2.90 -4.82 3.07
CA SER A 62 -2.68 -4.12 1.79
C SER A 62 -3.92 -4.13 0.88
N ASP A 63 -5.07 -4.58 1.38
CA ASP A 63 -6.30 -4.74 0.58
C ASP A 63 -6.05 -5.56 -0.71
N GLY A 64 -5.20 -6.59 -0.61
CA GLY A 64 -4.81 -7.44 -1.73
C GLY A 64 -3.80 -6.84 -2.72
N ALA A 65 -3.28 -5.64 -2.47
CA ALA A 65 -2.22 -5.06 -3.30
C ALA A 65 -0.89 -5.81 -3.16
N PHE A 66 -0.58 -6.36 -1.99
CA PHE A 66 0.63 -7.15 -1.76
C PHE A 66 0.28 -8.62 -1.54
N GLU A 67 0.63 -9.46 -2.52
CA GLU A 67 0.46 -10.91 -2.48
C GLU A 67 1.81 -11.62 -2.29
N ILE A 68 1.88 -12.51 -1.30
CA ILE A 68 3.06 -13.36 -1.05
C ILE A 68 2.64 -14.81 -1.28
N THR A 69 3.34 -15.52 -2.17
CA THR A 69 3.16 -16.97 -2.37
C THR A 69 4.25 -17.72 -1.61
N VAL A 70 3.85 -18.51 -0.61
CA VAL A 70 4.78 -19.36 0.14
C VAL A 70 4.96 -20.68 -0.61
N SER A 71 6.21 -21.11 -0.75
CA SER A 71 6.56 -22.36 -1.41
C SER A 71 7.38 -23.23 -0.47
N GLY A 72 7.18 -24.54 -0.53
CA GLY A 72 7.96 -25.51 0.22
C GLY A 72 9.39 -25.65 -0.31
N PRO A 73 10.24 -26.40 0.41
CA PRO A 73 11.61 -26.68 -0.01
C PRO A 73 11.62 -27.33 -1.40
N GLY A 74 12.42 -26.79 -2.32
CA GLY A 74 12.58 -27.33 -3.67
C GLY A 74 11.45 -27.00 -4.67
N GLU A 75 10.40 -26.28 -4.27
CA GLU A 75 9.31 -25.88 -5.19
C GLU A 75 9.63 -24.64 -6.03
N ILE A 76 10.71 -23.92 -5.68
CA ILE A 76 11.22 -22.79 -6.44
C ILE A 76 12.60 -23.17 -6.99
N VAL A 77 12.75 -23.15 -8.32
CA VAL A 77 14.00 -23.37 -9.08
C VAL A 77 14.30 -22.14 -9.91
#